data_AF-A0A399R1F0-F1
#
_entry.id   AF-A0A399R1F0-F1
#
_cell.length_a   1.000
_cell.length_b   1.000
_cell.length_c   1.000
_cell.angle_alpha   90.00
_cell.angle_beta   90.00
_cell.angle_gamma   90.00
#
_symmetry.space_group_name_H-M   'P 1'
#
loop_
_entity.id
_entity.type
_entity.pdbx_description
1 polymer ?
#
loop_
_entity_poly.entity_id
_entity_poly.type
_entity_poly.pdbx_seq_one_letter_code
_entity_poly.pdbx_strand_id
1 'polypeptide(L)'
;MKKKTAAALKKLVGLKRQRAEQDMAAAQMALERAQTDLTAMRAALQAPTEVMDFASISLAERNGSSRRLVEQLRKQEALVAERRTSLAEATDRLRLAFGSQQVLEKSLRQGS
;
A
#
# COMPACT_ATOMS: atom_id res chain seq x y z
N MET A 1 3.66 -0.02 40.57
CA MET A 1 4.65 -0.09 39.47
C MET A 1 5.76 0.95 39.71
N LYS A 2 7.05 0.64 39.56
CA LYS A 2 8.11 1.66 39.75
C LYS A 2 7.96 2.76 38.68
N LYS A 3 8.01 4.05 39.05
CA LYS A 3 7.83 5.21 38.14
C LYS A 3 8.67 5.12 36.85
N LYS A 4 9.90 4.60 36.95
CA LYS A 4 10.81 4.38 35.81
C LYS A 4 10.26 3.37 34.77
N THR A 5 9.60 2.31 35.22
CA THR A 5 9.01 1.28 34.36
C THR A 5 7.78 1.81 33.60
N ALA A 6 6.95 2.63 34.27
CA ALA A 6 5.79 3.27 33.65
C ALA A 6 6.19 4.25 32.54
N ALA A 7 7.25 5.05 32.77
CA ALA A 7 7.79 5.97 31.78
C ALA A 7 8.38 5.24 30.56
N ALA A 8 9.12 4.15 30.78
CA ALA A 8 9.66 3.32 29.70
C ALA A 8 8.54 2.70 28.84
N LEU A 9 7.47 2.19 29.48
CA LEU A 9 6.34 1.60 28.79
C LEU A 9 5.55 2.62 27.96
N LYS A 10 5.31 3.83 28.51
CA LYS A 10 4.73 4.95 27.76
C LYS A 10 5.54 5.30 26.52
N LYS A 11 6.87 5.40 26.66
CA LYS A 11 7.78 5.68 25.54
C LYS A 11 7.68 4.58 24.47
N LEU A 12 7.72 3.31 24.87
CA LEU A 12 7.65 2.18 23.94
C LEU A 12 6.33 2.17 23.14
N VAL A 13 5.19 2.37 23.82
CA VAL A 13 3.89 2.40 23.15
C VAL A 13 3.77 3.61 22.22
N GLY A 14 4.28 4.77 22.63
CA GLY A 14 4.36 5.95 21.76
C GLY A 14 5.16 5.70 20.48
N LEU A 15 6.32 5.05 20.58
CA LEU A 15 7.13 4.66 19.43
C LEU A 15 6.41 3.65 18.52
N LYS A 16 5.69 2.68 19.09
CA LYS A 16 4.89 1.73 18.31
C LYS A 16 3.78 2.44 17.52
N ARG A 17 3.09 3.42 18.12
CA ARG A 17 2.09 4.23 17.42
C ARG A 17 2.71 5.01 16.28
N GLN A 18 3.80 5.74 16.54
CA GLN A 18 4.49 6.53 15.52
C GLN A 18 4.93 5.64 14.34
N ARG A 19 5.43 4.43 14.62
CA ARG A 19 5.79 3.49 13.56
C ARG A 19 4.58 3.04 12.75
N ALA A 20 3.46 2.72 13.40
CA ALA A 20 2.23 2.32 12.71
C ALA A 20 1.67 3.46 11.83
N GLU A 21 1.81 4.73 12.26
CA GLU A 21 1.44 5.91 11.45
C GLU A 21 2.31 6.01 10.19
N GLN A 22 3.62 5.83 10.34
CA GLN A 22 4.55 5.83 9.20
C GLN A 22 4.26 4.69 8.23
N ASP A 23 4.02 3.48 8.74
CA ASP A 23 3.70 2.31 7.90
C ASP A 23 2.38 2.52 7.13
N MET A 24 1.37 3.12 7.74
CA MET A 24 0.10 3.46 7.09
C MET A 24 0.28 4.52 5.99
N ALA A 25 1.01 5.59 6.28
CA ALA A 25 1.31 6.62 5.29
C ALA A 25 2.09 6.05 4.08
N ALA A 26 3.08 5.18 4.35
CA ALA A 26 3.83 4.51 3.29
C ALA A 26 2.94 3.58 2.44
N ALA A 27 2.04 2.83 3.07
CA ALA A 27 1.11 1.96 2.36
C ALA A 27 0.12 2.75 1.49
N GLN A 28 -0.36 3.90 1.99
CA GLN A 28 -1.24 4.80 1.25
C GLN A 28 -0.54 5.35 -0.01
N MET A 29 0.68 5.90 0.14
CA MET A 29 1.46 6.40 -1.00
C MET A 29 1.76 5.30 -2.03
N ALA A 30 2.08 4.09 -1.58
CA ALA A 30 2.34 2.96 -2.47
C ALA A 30 1.08 2.55 -3.27
N LEU A 31 -0.09 2.59 -2.64
CA LEU A 31 -1.37 2.32 -3.31
C LEU A 31 -1.69 3.39 -4.36
N GLU A 32 -1.55 4.67 -4.00
CA GLU A 32 -1.79 5.80 -4.91
C GLU A 32 -0.90 5.72 -6.14
N ARG A 33 0.39 5.41 -5.95
CA ARG A 33 1.32 5.21 -7.06
C ARG A 33 0.90 4.05 -7.96
N ALA A 34 0.57 2.89 -7.38
CA ALA A 34 0.15 1.72 -8.17
C ALA A 34 -1.14 1.98 -8.97
N GLN A 35 -2.07 2.75 -8.42
CA GLN A 35 -3.30 3.17 -9.10
C GLN A 35 -3.03 4.16 -10.24
N THR A 36 -2.10 5.09 -10.02
CA THR A 36 -1.65 6.05 -11.04
C THR A 36 -1.02 5.30 -12.21
N ASP A 37 -0.13 4.36 -11.94
CA ASP A 37 0.54 3.53 -12.95
C ASP A 37 -0.49 2.69 -13.73
N LEU A 38 -1.48 2.09 -13.05
CA LEU A 38 -2.55 1.34 -13.70
C LEU A 38 -3.40 2.23 -14.62
N THR A 39 -3.71 3.45 -14.19
CA THR A 39 -4.47 4.43 -14.97
C THR A 39 -3.68 4.85 -16.21
N ALA A 40 -2.39 5.13 -16.06
CA ALA A 40 -1.51 5.45 -17.18
C ALA A 40 -1.40 4.31 -18.20
N MET A 41 -1.27 3.06 -17.73
CA MET A 41 -1.28 1.88 -18.61
C MET A 41 -2.58 1.75 -19.39
N ARG A 42 -3.73 1.93 -18.73
CA ARG A 42 -5.05 1.89 -19.40
C ARG A 42 -5.21 3.00 -20.43
N ALA A 43 -4.76 4.21 -20.11
CA ALA A 43 -4.79 5.33 -21.04
C ALA A 43 -3.90 5.07 -22.27
N ALA A 44 -2.70 4.52 -22.07
CA ALA A 44 -1.79 4.17 -23.17
C ALA A 44 -2.38 3.10 -24.11
N LEU A 45 -3.16 2.14 -23.58
CA LEU A 45 -3.85 1.13 -24.40
C LEU A 45 -5.06 1.69 -25.17
N GLN A 46 -5.64 2.81 -24.73
CA GLN A 46 -6.77 3.48 -25.39
C GLN A 46 -6.32 4.56 -26.37
N ALA A 47 -5.04 4.94 -26.35
CA ALA A 47 -4.51 5.93 -27.28
C ALA A 47 -4.66 5.43 -28.73
N PRO A 48 -5.07 6.30 -29.67
CA PRO A 48 -5.10 5.94 -31.08
C PRO A 48 -3.71 5.47 -31.49
N THR A 49 -3.61 4.24 -31.98
CA THR A 49 -2.35 3.71 -32.51
C THR A 49 -2.07 4.44 -33.84
N GLU A 50 -0.81 4.79 -34.08
CA GLU A 50 -0.39 5.21 -35.42
C GLU A 50 -0.81 4.12 -36.42
N VAL A 51 -1.12 4.51 -37.66
CA VAL A 51 -1.50 3.58 -38.72
C VAL A 51 -0.30 2.68 -39.02
N MET A 52 -0.23 1.54 -38.36
CA MET A 52 0.76 0.52 -38.62
C MET A 52 0.36 -0.27 -39.87
N ASP A 53 1.33 -0.58 -40.73
CA ASP A 53 1.07 -1.49 -41.83
C ASP A 53 0.78 -2.92 -41.33
N PHE A 54 0.10 -3.71 -42.16
CA PHE A 54 -0.30 -5.07 -41.81
C PHE A 54 0.90 -5.97 -41.47
N ALA A 55 2.06 -5.76 -42.11
CA ALA A 55 3.28 -6.53 -41.86
C ALA A 55 3.80 -6.29 -40.44
N SER A 56 3.78 -5.05 -39.97
CA SER A 56 4.23 -4.63 -38.64
C SER A 56 3.28 -5.15 -37.55
N ILE A 57 1.97 -5.11 -37.77
CA ILE A 57 0.98 -5.69 -36.85
C ILE A 57 1.17 -7.21 -36.77
N SER A 58 1.26 -7.88 -37.93
CA SER A 58 1.45 -9.34 -37.99
C SER A 58 2.76 -9.77 -37.30
N LEU A 59 3.84 -9.01 -37.45
CA LEU A 59 5.11 -9.27 -36.77
C LEU A 59 4.99 -9.06 -35.25
N ALA A 60 4.32 -7.98 -34.80
CA ALA A 60 4.11 -7.70 -33.39
C ALA A 60 3.25 -8.78 -32.70
N GLU A 61 2.20 -9.26 -33.38
CA GLU A 61 1.35 -10.35 -32.91
C GLU A 61 2.07 -11.69 -32.88
N ARG A 62 2.84 -12.02 -33.93
CA ARG A 62 3.70 -13.22 -33.95
C ARG A 62 4.73 -13.23 -32.83
N ASN A 63 5.22 -12.04 -32.45
CA ASN A 63 6.15 -11.88 -31.33
C ASN A 63 5.47 -11.75 -29.96
N GLY A 64 4.14 -11.89 -29.89
CA GLY A 64 3.37 -11.94 -28.66
C GLY A 64 3.23 -10.61 -27.92
N SER A 65 3.36 -9.48 -28.62
CA SER A 65 3.30 -8.14 -28.01
C SER A 65 2.01 -7.90 -27.22
N SER A 66 0.84 -8.17 -27.83
CA SER A 66 -0.46 -8.00 -27.19
C SER A 66 -0.65 -8.90 -25.96
N ARG A 67 -0.16 -10.14 -26.02
CA ARG A 67 -0.18 -11.05 -24.86
C ARG A 67 0.67 -10.49 -23.71
N ARG A 68 1.87 -9.98 -23.99
CA ARG A 68 2.74 -9.38 -22.96
C ARG A 68 2.11 -8.15 -22.32
N LEU A 69 1.45 -7.29 -23.12
CA LEU A 69 0.73 -6.12 -22.60
C LEU A 69 -0.42 -6.52 -21.67
N VAL A 70 -1.22 -7.54 -22.04
CA VAL A 70 -2.28 -8.06 -21.17
C VAL A 70 -1.72 -8.66 -19.89
N GLU A 71 -0.61 -9.39 -19.97
CA GLU A 71 0.07 -9.96 -18.78
C GLU A 71 0.62 -8.86 -17.87
N GLN A 72 1.19 -7.78 -18.42
CA GLN A 72 1.66 -6.62 -17.66
C GLN A 72 0.50 -5.90 -16.96
N LEU A 73 -0.62 -5.69 -17.66
CA LEU A 73 -1.82 -5.09 -17.08
C LEU A 73 -2.35 -5.91 -15.91
N ARG A 74 -2.47 -7.24 -16.07
CA ARG A 74 -2.91 -8.15 -15.00
C ARG A 74 -1.98 -8.12 -13.79
N LYS A 75 -0.66 -8.07 -14.02
CA LYS A 75 0.33 -7.93 -12.93
C LYS A 75 0.15 -6.61 -12.18
N GLN A 76 -0.11 -5.52 -12.90
CA GLN A 76 -0.36 -4.22 -12.28
C GLN A 76 -1.66 -4.21 -11.47
N GLU A 77 -2.72 -4.84 -11.97
CA GLU A 77 -3.99 -5.00 -11.24
C GLU A 77 -3.81 -5.83 -9.96
N ALA A 78 -3.05 -6.92 -10.03
CA ALA A 78 -2.71 -7.73 -8.87
C ALA A 78 -1.90 -6.93 -7.84
N LEU A 79 -0.94 -6.11 -8.29
CA LEU A 79 -0.19 -5.22 -7.42
C LEU A 79 -1.09 -4.21 -6.71
N VAL A 80 -2.06 -3.60 -7.40
CA VAL A 80 -3.04 -2.71 -6.77
C VAL A 80 -3.84 -3.43 -5.69
N ALA A 81 -4.27 -4.68 -5.94
CA ALA A 81 -4.99 -5.48 -4.96
C ALA A 81 -4.13 -5.82 -3.72
N GLU A 82 -2.85 -6.17 -3.94
CA GLU A 82 -1.88 -6.38 -2.86
C GLU A 82 -1.72 -5.12 -2.01
N ARG A 83 -1.54 -3.95 -2.65
CA ARG A 83 -1.38 -2.66 -1.93
C ARG A 83 -2.61 -2.26 -1.14
N ARG A 84 -3.82 -2.55 -1.63
CA ARG A 84 -5.06 -2.38 -0.85
C ARG A 84 -5.07 -3.23 0.41
N THR A 85 -4.63 -4.48 0.28
CA THR A 85 -4.51 -5.39 1.43
C THR A 85 -3.48 -4.86 2.44
N SER A 86 -2.30 -4.43 1.98
CA SER A 86 -1.29 -3.85 2.85
C SER A 86 -1.77 -2.59 3.58
N LEU A 87 -2.54 -1.72 2.92
CA LEU A 87 -3.14 -0.54 3.55
C LEU A 87 -4.16 -0.92 4.62
N ALA A 88 -4.99 -1.93 4.38
CA ALA A 88 -5.94 -2.44 5.38
C ALA A 88 -5.19 -2.97 6.62
N GLU A 89 -4.16 -3.78 6.42
CA GLU A 89 -3.33 -4.30 7.52
C GLU A 89 -2.59 -3.20 8.29
N ALA A 90 -2.07 -2.18 7.60
CA ALA A 90 -1.42 -1.04 8.25
C ALA A 90 -2.42 -0.21 9.05
N THR A 91 -3.64 -0.05 8.53
CA THR A 91 -4.75 0.62 9.23
C THR A 91 -5.12 -0.13 10.51
N ASP A 92 -5.22 -1.45 10.47
CA ASP A 92 -5.53 -2.26 11.65
C ASP A 92 -4.40 -2.23 12.68
N ARG A 93 -3.13 -2.28 12.24
CA ARG A 93 -1.98 -2.09 13.12
C ARG A 93 -2.01 -0.73 13.83
N LEU A 94 -2.37 0.33 13.12
CA LEU A 94 -2.52 1.66 13.70
C LEU A 94 -3.64 1.70 14.75
N ARG A 95 -4.81 1.13 14.45
CA ARG A 95 -5.93 1.00 15.41
C ARG A 95 -5.50 0.28 16.69
N LEU A 96 -4.79 -0.84 16.57
CA LEU A 96 -4.28 -1.61 17.72
C LEU A 96 -3.25 -0.82 18.54
N ALA A 97 -2.39 -0.04 17.88
CA ALA A 97 -1.42 0.81 18.56
C ALA A 97 -2.12 1.92 19.38
N PHE A 98 -3.16 2.55 18.82
CA PHE A 98 -4.00 3.50 19.54
C PHE A 98 -4.72 2.86 20.73
N GLY A 99 -5.33 1.69 20.53
CA GLY A 99 -5.99 0.95 21.61
C GLY A 99 -5.02 0.61 22.76
N SER A 100 -3.82 0.15 22.41
CA SER A 100 -2.76 -0.15 23.39
C SER A 100 -2.35 1.09 24.20
N GLN A 101 -2.27 2.26 23.56
CA GLN A 101 -1.96 3.52 24.24
C GLN A 101 -3.09 3.91 25.20
N GLN A 102 -4.34 3.84 24.77
CA GLN A 102 -5.49 4.18 25.62
C GLN A 102 -5.60 3.26 26.85
N VAL A 103 -5.40 1.95 26.66
CA VAL A 103 -5.39 0.99 27.78
C VAL A 103 -4.28 1.33 28.77
N LEU A 104 -3.07 1.59 28.29
CA LEU A 104 -1.95 1.98 29.15
C LEU A 104 -2.25 3.26 29.94
N GLU A 105 -2.81 4.27 29.29
CA GLU A 105 -3.17 5.53 29.95
C GLU A 105 -4.23 5.33 31.04
N LYS A 106 -5.27 4.50 30.78
CA LYS A 106 -6.30 4.15 31.77
C LYS A 106 -5.69 3.39 32.95
N SER A 107 -4.88 2.37 32.70
CA SER A 107 -4.24 1.56 33.75
C SER A 107 -3.31 2.39 34.63
N LEU A 108 -2.58 3.35 34.05
CA LEU A 108 -1.71 4.24 34.82
C LEU A 108 -2.50 5.25 35.67
N ARG A 109 -3.68 5.70 35.23
CA ARG A 109 -4.56 6.57 36.03
C ARG A 109 -5.20 5.84 37.22
N GLN A 110 -5.56 4.57 37.04
CA GLN A 110 -6.20 3.75 38.10
C GLN A 110 -5.22 3.21 39.14
N GLY A 111 -3.93 3.09 38.80
CA GLY A 111 -2.88 2.62 39.71
C GLY A 111 -2.00 3.73 40.31
N SER A 112 -2.37 5.00 40.10
CA SER A 112 -1.78 6.19 40.75
C SER A 112 -2.67 6.65 41.88
#